data_AF-A0AAN8FI56-F1
#
_entry.id   AF-A0AAN8FI56-F1
#
_cell.length_a   1.000
_cell.length_b   1.000
_cell.length_c   1.000
_cell.angle_alpha   90.00
_cell.angle_beta   90.00
_cell.angle_gamma   90.00
#
_symmetry.space_group_name_H-M   'P 1'
#
loop_
_entity.id
_entity.type
_entity.pdbx_description
1 polymer ?
#
loop_
_entity_poly.entity_id
_entity_poly.type
_entity_poly.pdbx_seq_one_letter_code
_entity_poly.pdbx_strand_id
1 'polypeptide(L)'
;VLSYLPGGHFTPHHDYFEYISTDAYDSWMKNYGNRMASFLLILKTARRGGGTVFPNINKVADPSSGDVVLWTNVNYAGELVWPTLSMIFVSSARR
;
A
#
# COMPACT_ATOMS: atom_id res chain seq x y z
N VAL A 1 6.01 11.84 1.14
CA VAL A 1 6.32 11.62 -0.29
C VAL A 1 7.50 10.66 -0.37
N LEU A 2 7.42 9.64 -1.22
CA LEU A 2 8.49 8.63 -1.39
C LEU A 2 9.04 8.70 -2.82
N SER A 3 10.32 8.35 -2.97
CA SER A 3 11.01 8.28 -4.27
C SER A 3 11.77 6.97 -4.37
N TYR A 4 11.42 6.13 -5.34
CA TYR A 4 12.08 4.87 -5.60
C TYR A 4 13.03 5.02 -6.78
N LEU A 5 14.32 4.79 -6.51
CA LEU A 5 15.35 4.68 -7.55
C LEU A 5 15.33 3.28 -8.19
N PRO A 6 16.01 3.05 -9.33
CA PRO A 6 16.12 1.71 -9.90
C PRO A 6 16.63 0.68 -8.88
N GLY A 7 15.91 -0.44 -8.71
CA GLY A 7 16.16 -1.46 -7.69
C GLY A 7 15.49 -1.19 -6.34
N GLY A 8 14.91 -0.01 -6.15
CA GLY A 8 14.13 0.34 -4.97
C GLY A 8 12.82 -0.46 -4.91
N HIS A 9 12.42 -0.80 -3.70
CA HIS A 9 11.21 -1.56 -3.44
C HIS A 9 10.58 -1.16 -2.11
N PHE A 10 9.31 -1.48 -1.97
CA PHE A 10 8.59 -1.48 -0.71
C PHE A 10 8.10 -2.90 -0.47
N THR A 11 8.50 -3.49 0.67
CA THR A 11 8.20 -4.89 0.98
C THR A 11 6.70 -5.12 1.16
N PRO A 12 6.19 -6.35 0.99
CA PRO A 12 4.78 -6.67 1.21
C PRO A 12 4.34 -6.26 2.62
N HIS A 13 3.27 -5.47 2.70
CA HIS A 13 2.73 -4.98 3.98
C HIS A 13 1.24 -4.62 3.86
N HIS A 14 0.60 -4.52 5.02
CA HIS A 14 -0.69 -3.85 5.17
C HIS A 14 -0.46 -2.41 5.59
N ASP A 15 -1.31 -1.51 5.13
CA ASP A 15 -1.28 -0.12 5.58
C ASP A 15 -1.89 0.04 6.97
N TYR A 16 -2.84 -0.82 7.32
CA TYR A 16 -3.45 -0.86 8.64
C TYR A 16 -2.51 -1.47 9.69
N PHE A 17 -2.76 -1.15 10.96
CA PHE A 17 -2.04 -1.73 12.09
C PHE A 17 -2.78 -2.94 12.66
N GLU A 18 -2.07 -3.99 13.01
CA GLU A 18 -2.61 -5.13 13.75
C GLU A 18 -2.22 -5.02 15.22
N TYR A 19 -3.18 -5.30 16.08
CA TYR A 19 -3.00 -5.32 17.53
C TYR A 19 -3.51 -6.65 18.07
N ILE A 20 -2.79 -7.21 19.02
CA ILE A 20 -3.16 -8.48 19.67
C ILE A 20 -4.41 -8.30 20.55
N SER A 21 -4.61 -7.09 21.10
CA SER A 21 -5.80 -6.73 21.88
C SER A 21 -5.97 -5.20 21.94
N THR A 22 -7.12 -4.75 22.47
CA THR A 22 -7.40 -3.32 22.73
C THR A 22 -6.43 -2.69 23.73
N ASP A 23 -5.87 -3.47 24.65
CA ASP A 23 -4.92 -2.98 25.65
C ASP A 23 -3.57 -2.64 25.02
N ALA A 24 -3.23 -3.30 23.92
CA ALA A 24 -2.02 -3.07 23.14
C ALA A 24 -2.10 -1.83 22.22
N TYR A 25 -3.24 -1.14 22.17
CA TYR A 25 -3.39 0.05 21.32
C TYR A 25 -2.39 1.14 21.71
N ASP A 26 -1.65 1.61 20.71
CA ASP A 26 -0.79 2.77 20.86
C ASP A 26 -1.60 4.07 20.94
N SER A 27 -0.91 5.20 21.12
CA SER A 27 -1.57 6.50 21.18
C SER A 27 -2.25 6.90 19.87
N TRP A 28 -1.79 6.39 18.73
CA TRP A 28 -2.41 6.68 17.43
C TRP A 28 -3.75 5.98 17.30
N MET A 29 -3.80 4.68 17.57
CA MET A 29 -5.02 3.88 17.50
C MET A 29 -6.08 4.38 18.49
N LYS A 30 -5.68 4.79 19.70
CA LYS A 30 -6.61 5.33 20.71
C LYS A 30 -7.24 6.67 20.31
N ASN A 31 -6.48 7.54 19.67
CA ASN A 31 -6.92 8.91 19.37
C ASN A 31 -7.56 9.05 17.98
N TYR A 32 -7.13 8.25 17.02
CA TYR A 32 -7.49 8.43 15.60
C TYR A 32 -8.03 7.14 14.93
N GLY A 33 -7.97 6.00 15.62
CA GLY A 33 -8.34 4.72 15.03
C GLY A 33 -7.31 4.20 14.01
N ASN A 34 -7.75 3.27 13.17
CA ASN A 34 -6.91 2.60 12.18
C ASN A 34 -7.10 3.20 10.77
N ARG A 35 -6.20 2.87 9.85
CA ARG A 35 -6.23 3.37 8.47
C ARG A 35 -7.26 2.62 7.64
N MET A 36 -8.42 3.23 7.40
CA MET A 36 -9.53 2.62 6.66
C MET A 36 -9.30 2.55 5.14
N ALA A 37 -8.52 3.46 4.57
CA ALA A 37 -8.25 3.51 3.14
C ALA A 37 -6.88 4.13 2.85
N SER A 38 -6.38 3.85 1.66
CA SER A 38 -5.08 4.32 1.18
C SER A 38 -5.24 4.98 -0.17
N PHE A 39 -4.70 6.19 -0.30
CA PHE A 39 -4.72 7.00 -1.51
C PHE A 39 -3.28 7.20 -1.99
N LEU A 40 -2.91 6.53 -3.07
CA LEU A 40 -1.58 6.58 -3.65
C LEU A 40 -1.58 7.42 -4.94
N LEU A 41 -1.07 8.65 -4.83
CA LEU A 41 -0.86 9.53 -5.99
C LEU A 41 0.51 9.28 -6.63
N ILE A 42 0.50 9.07 -7.94
CA ILE A 42 1.72 8.81 -8.70
C ILE A 42 2.27 10.11 -9.26
N LEU A 43 3.33 10.61 -8.63
CA LEU A 43 3.95 11.86 -9.06
C LEU A 43 4.84 11.69 -10.29
N LYS A 44 5.45 10.52 -10.45
CA LYS A 44 6.34 10.19 -11.56
C LYS A 44 6.39 8.68 -11.79
N THR A 45 6.15 8.25 -13.02
CA THR A 45 6.17 6.84 -13.42
C THR A 45 7.61 6.35 -13.57
N ALA A 46 7.87 5.13 -13.11
CA ALA A 46 9.14 4.48 -13.33
C ALA A 46 9.26 4.01 -14.79
N ARG A 47 10.49 3.91 -15.32
CA ARG A 47 10.70 3.42 -16.69
C ARG A 47 10.34 1.93 -16.85
N ARG A 48 10.51 1.14 -15.78
CA ARG A 48 10.20 -0.30 -15.72
C ARG A 48 9.85 -0.71 -14.29
N GLY A 49 8.80 -1.52 -14.13
CA GLY A 49 8.22 -1.81 -12.81
C GLY A 49 7.58 -0.57 -12.20
N GLY A 50 7.50 -0.51 -10.88
CA GLY A 50 6.93 0.60 -10.11
C GLY A 50 5.43 0.49 -9.89
N GLY A 51 4.76 -0.48 -10.51
CA GLY A 51 3.37 -0.82 -10.20
C GLY A 51 3.20 -1.34 -8.77
N THR A 52 2.00 -1.13 -8.23
CA THR A 52 1.59 -1.64 -6.91
C THR A 52 0.97 -3.02 -7.11
N VAL A 53 1.59 -4.04 -6.50
CA VAL A 53 1.15 -5.43 -6.61
C VAL A 53 0.30 -5.80 -5.40
N PHE A 54 -0.88 -6.37 -5.67
CA PHE A 54 -1.80 -6.95 -4.68
C PHE A 54 -1.85 -8.48 -4.89
N PRO A 55 -0.93 -9.24 -4.27
CA PRO A 55 -0.78 -10.68 -4.54
C PRO A 55 -2.01 -11.49 -4.18
N ASN A 56 -2.71 -11.13 -3.10
CA ASN A 56 -3.84 -11.89 -2.58
C ASN A 56 -5.09 -11.85 -3.49
N ILE A 57 -5.11 -10.94 -4.46
CA ILE A 57 -6.17 -10.82 -5.47
C ILE A 57 -5.64 -10.98 -6.90
N ASN A 58 -4.36 -11.34 -7.07
CA ASN A 58 -3.70 -11.46 -8.37
C ASN A 58 -3.88 -10.22 -9.25
N LYS A 59 -3.68 -9.02 -8.68
CA LYS A 59 -3.77 -7.75 -9.42
C LYS A 59 -2.49 -6.95 -9.30
N VAL A 60 -2.21 -6.20 -10.35
CA VAL A 60 -1.18 -5.16 -10.39
C VAL A 60 -1.85 -3.88 -10.83
N ALA A 61 -1.75 -2.83 -10.03
CA ALA A 61 -2.06 -1.48 -10.46
C ALA A 61 -0.80 -0.90 -11.12
N ASP A 62 -0.89 -0.56 -12.41
CA ASP A 62 0.21 0.03 -13.19
C ASP A 62 -0.16 1.46 -13.66
N PRO A 63 -0.22 2.42 -12.72
CA PRO A 63 -0.68 3.78 -12.98
C PRO A 63 0.36 4.67 -13.69
N SER A 64 -0.12 5.67 -14.43
CA SER A 64 0.69 6.74 -15.03
C SER A 64 0.87 7.94 -14.09
N SER A 65 1.75 8.88 -14.46
CA SER A 65 1.98 10.09 -13.68
C SER A 65 0.71 10.95 -13.65
N GLY A 66 0.25 11.31 -12.46
CA GLY A 66 -1.02 12.00 -12.22
C GLY A 66 -2.15 11.06 -11.78
N ASP A 67 -2.04 9.75 -12.03
CA ASP A 67 -3.06 8.79 -11.63
C ASP A 67 -3.03 8.52 -10.13
N VAL A 68 -4.15 8.00 -9.65
CA VAL A 68 -4.35 7.61 -8.26
C VAL A 68 -4.74 6.13 -8.21
N VAL A 69 -4.11 5.41 -7.28
CA VAL A 69 -4.59 4.09 -6.85
C VAL A 69 -5.24 4.26 -5.47
N LEU A 70 -6.51 3.89 -5.36
CA LEU A 70 -7.30 3.97 -4.14
C LEU A 70 -7.80 2.57 -3.77
N TRP A 71 -7.63 2.18 -2.51
CA TRP A 71 -8.21 0.96 -1.96
C TRP A 71 -8.64 1.13 -0.50
N THR A 72 -9.56 0.29 -0.05
CA THR A 72 -10.04 0.25 1.32
C THR A 72 -9.39 -0.91 2.07
N ASN A 73 -8.87 -0.63 3.26
CA ASN A 73 -8.28 -1.59 4.19
C ASN A 73 -9.32 -2.23 5.12
N VAL A 74 -10.59 -1.82 5.00
CA VAL A 74 -11.73 -2.38 5.71
C VAL A 74 -12.84 -2.80 4.75
N ASN A 75 -13.67 -3.77 5.18
CA ASN A 75 -14.92 -4.13 4.49
C ASN A 75 -16.08 -3.22 4.94
N TYR A 76 -17.30 -3.50 4.44
CA TYR A 76 -18.51 -2.72 4.77
C TYR A 76 -18.92 -2.81 6.25
N ALA A 77 -18.45 -3.83 6.99
CA ALA A 77 -18.66 -4.00 8.42
C ALA A 77 -17.57 -3.31 9.26
N GLY A 78 -16.56 -2.69 8.63
CA GLY A 78 -15.44 -2.04 9.31
C GLY A 78 -14.32 -3.00 9.72
N GLU A 79 -14.36 -4.24 9.28
CA GLU A 79 -13.35 -5.26 9.61
C GLU A 79 -12.15 -5.14 8.67
N LEU A 80 -10.93 -5.32 9.21
CA LEU A 80 -9.70 -5.27 8.43
C LEU A 80 -9.66 -6.39 7.37
N VAL A 81 -9.27 -6.05 6.15
CA VAL A 81 -9.26 -7.00 5.02
C VAL A 81 -7.84 -7.39 4.61
N TRP A 82 -7.48 -8.65 4.86
CA TRP A 82 -6.18 -9.22 4.47
C TRP A 82 -5.88 -9.23 2.94
N PRO A 83 -6.85 -9.21 2.02
CA PRO A 83 -6.54 -9.09 0.59
C PRO A 83 -5.79 -7.81 0.16
N THR A 84 -5.67 -6.78 1.02
CA THR A 84 -5.02 -5.51 0.68
C THR A 84 -3.50 -5.49 0.88
N LEU A 85 -2.89 -6.63 1.20
CA LEU A 85 -1.43 -6.75 1.21
C LEU A 85 -0.87 -6.17 -0.09
N SER A 86 0.03 -5.20 0.01
CA SER A 86 0.56 -4.52 -1.17
C SER A 86 2.08 -4.37 -1.12
N MET A 87 2.71 -4.29 -2.29
CA MET A 87 4.15 -4.07 -2.45
C MET A 87 4.44 -3.27 -3.72
N ILE A 88 5.62 -2.66 -3.79
CA ILE A 88 6.10 -1.92 -4.96
C ILE A 88 7.51 -2.41 -5.31
N PHE A 89 7.79 -2.63 -6.60
CA PHE A 89 9.14 -2.97 -7.06
C PHE A 89 9.50 -2.18 -8.33
N VAL A 90 10.56 -1.37 -8.27
CA VAL A 90 11.11 -0.67 -9.44
C VAL A 90 12.30 -1.46 -9.98
N SER A 91 12.23 -1.85 -11.25
CA SER A 91 13.27 -2.69 -11.85
C SER A 91 14.62 -1.96 -11.92
N SER A 92 15.70 -2.66 -11.56
CA SER A 92 17.09 -2.20 -11.73
C SER A 92 17.65 -2.48 -13.14
N ALA A 93 16.95 -3.27 -13.96
CA ALA A 93 17.47 -3.76 -15.23
C ALA A 93 17.72 -2.62 -16.25
N ARG A 94 18.96 -2.52 -16.73
CA ARG A 94 19.32 -1.71 -17.89
C ARG A 94 19.29 -2.60 -19.13
N ARG A 95 18.24 -2.42 -19.93
CA ARG A 95 17.90 -3.13 -21.18
C ARG A 95 17.41 -4.54 -20.97
#